data_AF-A0A4Y2X009-F1
#
_entry.id   AF-A0A4Y2X009-F1
#
_cell.length_a   1.000
_cell.length_b   1.000
_cell.length_c   1.000
_cell.angle_alpha   90.00
_cell.angle_beta   90.00
_cell.angle_gamma   90.00
#
_symmetry.space_group_name_H-M   'P 1'
#
loop_
_entity.id
_entity.type
_entity.pdbx_description
1 polymer ?
#
loop_
_entity_poly.entity_id
_entity_poly.type
_entity_poly.pdbx_seq_one_letter_code
_entity_poly.pdbx_strand_id
1 'polypeptide(L)'
;WQERSAVPRDSQRWPNGVVPYVVDPARYDIWFLIMRAMRHIEDNSCIRFVHKTKEHDYLSIFKGDGCWSFWGRLSNGEQKVSLGSGCESVGIVVHELLHALGFIHEQNRSDRDDYLDIHWENIEE
;
A
#
# COMPACT_ATOMS: atom_id res chain seq x y z
N TRP A 1 -17.66 -7.83 -13.37
CA TRP A 1 -16.93 -6.63 -12.91
C TRP A 1 -17.23 -6.42 -11.43
N GLN A 2 -16.83 -7.40 -10.61
CA GLN A 2 -17.53 -7.76 -9.39
C GLN A 2 -16.66 -7.40 -8.17
N GLU A 3 -17.19 -6.52 -7.32
CA GLU A 3 -17.08 -6.59 -5.84
C GLU A 3 -15.67 -6.63 -5.23
N ARG A 4 -14.74 -5.77 -5.65
CA ARG A 4 -13.44 -5.62 -4.95
C ARG A 4 -13.20 -4.17 -4.56
N SER A 5 -12.74 -3.93 -3.33
CA SER A 5 -12.25 -2.62 -2.88
C SER A 5 -10.88 -2.32 -3.50
N ALA A 6 -10.85 -2.17 -4.82
CA ALA A 6 -9.63 -1.94 -5.58
C ALA A 6 -9.82 -0.88 -6.66
N VAL A 7 -8.75 -0.15 -6.98
CA VAL A 7 -8.75 0.85 -8.04
C VAL A 7 -9.24 0.24 -9.36
N PRO A 8 -10.20 0.88 -10.05
CA PRO A 8 -10.85 0.27 -11.21
C PRO A 8 -10.01 0.38 -12.49
N ARG A 9 -9.04 1.30 -12.54
CA ARG A 9 -8.28 1.61 -13.74
C ARG A 9 -7.04 0.73 -13.86
N ASP A 10 -6.89 0.06 -15.00
CA ASP A 10 -5.69 -0.74 -15.28
C ASP A 10 -4.40 0.10 -15.31
N SER A 11 -4.49 1.39 -15.65
CA SER A 11 -3.35 2.32 -15.62
C SER A 11 -2.76 2.50 -14.21
N GLN A 12 -3.56 2.29 -13.16
CA GLN A 12 -3.14 2.37 -11.76
C GLN A 12 -2.56 1.04 -11.24
N ARG A 13 -2.46 0.00 -12.08
CA ARG A 13 -1.79 -1.24 -11.69
C ARG A 13 -0.28 -1.15 -11.96
N TRP A 14 0.49 -1.87 -11.16
CA TRP A 14 1.91 -2.06 -11.40
C TRP A 14 2.13 -3.02 -12.59
N PRO A 15 2.89 -2.62 -13.63
CA PRO A 15 3.09 -3.44 -14.80
C PRO A 15 3.66 -4.82 -14.45
N ASN A 16 3.05 -5.88 -14.97
CA ASN A 16 3.44 -7.28 -14.72
C ASN A 16 3.46 -7.68 -13.23
N GLY A 17 2.81 -6.92 -12.34
CA GLY A 17 2.85 -7.15 -10.90
C GLY A 17 4.22 -6.87 -10.27
N VAL A 18 5.12 -6.18 -10.96
CA VAL A 18 6.46 -5.84 -10.46
C VAL A 18 6.44 -4.45 -9.84
N VAL A 19 6.87 -4.36 -8.59
CA VAL A 19 6.89 -3.11 -7.81
C VAL A 19 8.34 -2.78 -7.44
N PRO A 20 8.99 -1.87 -8.20
CA PRO A 20 10.29 -1.35 -7.83
C PRO A 20 10.20 -0.55 -6.53
N TYR A 21 11.15 -0.71 -5.62
CA TYR A 21 11.17 0.03 -4.36
C TYR A 21 12.57 0.47 -3.94
N VAL A 22 12.61 1.52 -3.13
CA VAL A 22 13.75 1.93 -2.30
C VAL A 22 13.25 2.09 -0.86
N VAL A 23 14.17 1.94 0.09
CA VAL A 23 13.90 2.22 1.50
C VAL A 23 14.86 3.32 1.92
N ASP A 24 14.30 4.39 2.47
CA ASP A 24 15.06 5.49 3.03
C ASP A 24 15.93 4.99 4.20
N PRO A 25 17.18 5.46 4.35
CA PRO A 25 18.05 5.08 5.48
C PRO A 25 17.41 5.23 6.86
N ALA A 26 16.51 6.20 7.04
CA ALA A 26 15.76 6.41 8.28
C ALA A 26 14.77 5.27 8.61
N ARG A 27 14.57 4.31 7.69
CA ARG A 27 13.73 3.12 7.87
C ARG A 27 14.49 1.80 7.86
N TYR A 28 15.82 1.85 7.88
CA TYR A 28 16.63 0.64 8.05
C TYR A 28 16.46 0.00 9.45
N ASP A 29 16.03 0.77 10.44
CA ASP A 29 15.66 0.31 11.78
C ASP A 29 14.55 -0.76 11.76
N ILE A 30 13.61 -0.67 10.81
CA ILE A 30 12.49 -1.62 10.64
C ILE A 30 12.60 -2.46 9.38
N TRP A 31 13.79 -2.54 8.77
CA TRP A 31 14.04 -3.28 7.53
C TRP A 31 13.46 -4.70 7.52
N PHE A 32 13.63 -5.44 8.63
CA PHE A 32 13.10 -6.79 8.76
C PHE A 32 11.56 -6.85 8.65
N LEU A 33 10.86 -5.87 9.19
CA LEU A 33 9.39 -5.80 9.11
C LEU A 33 8.94 -5.51 7.67
N ILE A 34 9.62 -4.58 6.99
CA ILE A 34 9.35 -4.25 5.58
C ILE A 34 9.54 -5.48 4.71
N MET A 35 10.67 -6.18 4.84
CA MET A 35 10.94 -7.39 4.07
C MET A 35 9.95 -8.51 4.36
N ARG A 36 9.55 -8.70 5.63
CA ARG A 36 8.56 -9.70 6.01
C ARG A 36 7.16 -9.38 5.45
N ALA A 37 6.77 -8.11 5.41
CA ALA A 37 5.52 -7.66 4.82
C ALA A 37 5.50 -7.86 3.29
N MET A 38 6.56 -7.44 2.60
CA MET A 38 6.74 -7.70 1.17
C MET A 38 6.66 -9.20 0.88
N ARG A 39 7.42 -10.00 1.64
CA ARG A 39 7.44 -11.46 1.46
C ARG A 39 6.07 -12.10 1.65
N HIS A 40 5.31 -11.65 2.66
CA HIS A 40 3.96 -12.14 2.89
C HIS A 40 3.06 -11.92 1.67
N ILE A 41 3.13 -10.75 1.03
CA ILE A 41 2.38 -10.46 -0.20
C ILE A 41 2.88 -11.34 -1.35
N GLU A 42 4.20 -11.48 -1.53
CA GLU A 42 4.78 -12.29 -2.60
C GLU A 42 4.43 -13.78 -2.51
N ASP A 43 4.39 -14.34 -1.31
CA ASP A 43 4.06 -15.75 -1.06
C ASP A 43 2.59 -16.07 -1.34
N ASN A 44 1.71 -15.06 -1.25
CA ASN A 44 0.26 -15.22 -1.40
C ASN A 44 -0.29 -14.60 -2.69
N SER A 45 0.58 -14.12 -3.59
CA SER A 45 0.17 -13.48 -4.84
C SER A 45 1.22 -13.58 -5.94
N CYS A 46 0.92 -13.02 -7.12
CA CYS A 46 1.88 -12.86 -8.21
C CYS A 46 2.69 -11.56 -8.14
N ILE A 47 2.49 -10.73 -7.11
CA ILE A 47 3.22 -9.47 -6.93
C ILE A 47 4.67 -9.75 -6.58
N ARG A 48 5.61 -8.98 -7.11
CA ARG A 48 7.05 -9.08 -6.84
C ARG A 48 7.63 -7.71 -6.52
N PHE A 49 8.24 -7.57 -5.35
CA PHE A 49 8.98 -6.37 -4.98
C PHE A 49 10.42 -6.51 -5.43
N VAL A 50 10.94 -5.50 -6.13
CA VAL A 50 12.32 -5.51 -6.62
C VAL A 50 13.04 -4.24 -6.21
N HIS A 51 14.31 -4.35 -5.86
CA HIS A 51 15.12 -3.15 -5.63
C HIS A 51 15.14 -2.31 -6.90
N LYS A 52 14.78 -1.04 -6.77
CA LYS A 52 14.79 -0.09 -7.88
C LYS A 52 16.22 0.03 -8.43
N THR A 53 16.32 0.00 -9.74
CA THR A 53 17.49 0.37 -10.51
C THR A 53 17.16 1.59 -11.38
N LYS A 54 16.68 1.37 -12.60
CA LYS A 54 16.43 2.39 -13.62
C LYS A 54 14.95 2.71 -13.84
N GLU A 55 14.05 2.02 -13.15
CA GLU A 55 12.61 2.17 -13.29
C GLU A 55 12.20 3.60 -12.93
N HIS A 56 11.32 4.19 -13.75
CA HIS A 56 10.81 5.54 -13.56
C HIS A 56 9.87 5.59 -12.35
N ASP A 57 8.87 4.71 -12.32
CA ASP A 57 7.91 4.60 -11.22
C ASP A 57 8.39 3.60 -10.19
N TYR A 58 8.35 3.97 -8.91
CA TYR A 58 8.81 3.13 -7.81
C TYR A 58 8.25 3.62 -6.47
N LEU A 59 8.25 2.73 -5.49
CA LEU A 59 7.92 3.07 -4.11
C LEU A 59 9.14 3.59 -3.35
N SER A 60 8.97 4.69 -2.62
CA SER A 60 9.94 5.25 -1.69
C SER A 60 9.40 5.13 -0.28
N ILE A 61 9.89 4.11 0.45
CA ILE A 61 9.45 3.80 1.80
C ILE A 61 10.27 4.63 2.77
N PHE A 62 9.62 5.54 3.50
CA PHE A 62 10.30 6.55 4.30
C PHE A 62 9.66 6.79 5.66
N LYS A 63 10.37 7.54 6.51
CA LYS A 63 9.90 7.97 7.83
C LYS A 63 9.18 9.32 7.71
N GLY A 64 7.89 9.29 7.40
CA GLY A 64 7.01 10.45 7.46
C GLY A 64 6.16 10.49 8.73
N ASP A 65 5.19 11.41 8.74
CA ASP A 65 4.18 11.49 9.79
C ASP A 65 3.04 10.52 9.50
N GLY A 66 2.74 9.64 10.47
CA GLY A 66 1.72 8.61 10.36
C GLY A 66 2.02 7.49 9.34
N CYS A 67 1.03 6.59 9.19
CA CYS A 67 1.06 5.47 8.26
C CYS A 67 0.14 5.79 7.10
N TRP A 68 0.66 5.85 5.87
CA TRP A 68 -0.16 6.09 4.69
C TRP A 68 0.55 5.72 3.37
N SER A 69 -0.25 5.45 2.35
CA SER A 69 0.17 5.30 0.96
C SER A 69 -0.91 5.80 0.00
N PHE A 70 -0.50 6.07 -1.25
CA PHE A 70 -1.44 6.32 -2.34
C PHE A 70 -2.08 5.02 -2.83
N TRP A 71 -3.30 5.09 -3.34
CA TRP A 71 -3.99 3.94 -3.93
C TRP A 71 -3.53 3.64 -5.35
N GLY A 72 -2.77 2.55 -5.50
CA GLY A 72 -2.26 2.07 -6.79
C GLY A 72 -1.03 2.85 -7.27
N ARG A 73 -0.56 2.51 -8.48
CA ARG A 73 0.56 3.17 -9.14
C ARG A 73 0.15 4.53 -9.71
N LEU A 74 0.85 5.59 -9.33
CA LEU A 74 0.57 6.96 -9.79
C LEU A 74 1.09 7.27 -11.21
N SER A 75 2.07 6.51 -11.72
CA SER A 75 2.69 6.72 -13.04
C SER A 75 3.37 8.10 -13.25
N ASN A 76 3.91 8.67 -12.18
CA ASN A 76 4.53 10.00 -12.19
C ASN A 76 5.89 10.04 -11.47
N GLY A 77 6.57 8.89 -11.35
CA GLY A 77 7.90 8.79 -10.76
C GLY A 77 7.91 8.22 -9.35
N GLU A 78 8.60 8.89 -8.43
CA GLU A 78 8.67 8.50 -7.03
C GLU A 78 7.29 8.55 -6.37
N GLN A 79 6.85 7.43 -5.80
CA GLN A 79 5.62 7.34 -5.01
C GLN A 79 5.96 7.01 -3.55
N LYS A 80 5.59 7.90 -2.64
CA LYS A 80 5.92 7.76 -1.22
C LYS A 80 5.00 6.78 -0.48
N VAL A 81 5.59 6.02 0.43
CA VAL A 81 4.92 5.20 1.44
C VAL A 81 5.44 5.63 2.80
N SER A 82 4.61 6.31 3.59
CA SER A 82 4.98 6.74 4.94
C SER A 82 4.74 5.60 5.90
N LEU A 83 5.80 5.20 6.60
CA LEU A 83 5.70 4.24 7.68
C LEU A 83 6.13 4.90 8.98
N GLY A 84 5.55 6.03 9.39
CA GLY A 84 5.86 6.84 10.58
C GLY A 84 5.99 6.14 11.94
N SER A 85 6.12 6.92 13.01
CA SER A 85 6.12 6.35 14.38
C SER A 85 4.77 5.69 14.65
N GLY A 86 4.78 4.47 15.18
CA GLY A 86 3.57 3.66 15.41
C GLY A 86 3.21 2.73 14.25
N CYS A 87 3.93 2.79 13.13
CA CYS A 87 3.71 1.93 11.97
C CYS A 87 4.54 0.64 11.99
N GLU A 88 5.30 0.39 13.07
CA GLU A 88 6.29 -0.67 13.19
C GLU A 88 5.68 -2.06 13.49
N SER A 89 4.69 -2.47 12.68
CA SER A 89 4.13 -3.82 12.70
C SER A 89 4.02 -4.38 11.30
N VAL A 90 4.21 -5.69 11.13
CA VAL A 90 4.09 -6.34 9.82
C VAL A 90 2.72 -6.08 9.19
N GLY A 91 1.65 -6.13 10.00
CA GLY A 91 0.29 -5.90 9.51
C GLY A 91 0.08 -4.50 8.95
N ILE A 92 0.58 -3.46 9.64
CA ILE A 92 0.50 -2.08 9.14
C ILE A 92 1.33 -1.92 7.86
N VAL A 93 2.55 -2.47 7.82
CA VAL A 93 3.35 -2.37 6.59
C VAL A 93 2.67 -3.10 5.41
N VAL A 94 2.06 -4.26 5.64
CA VAL A 94 1.25 -4.95 4.62
C VAL A 94 0.09 -4.06 4.17
N HIS A 95 -0.62 -3.43 5.09
CA HIS A 95 -1.74 -2.53 4.78
C HIS A 95 -1.32 -1.39 3.84
N GLU A 96 -0.24 -0.68 4.16
CA GLU A 96 0.25 0.42 3.33
C GLU A 96 0.78 -0.04 1.96
N LEU A 97 1.39 -1.22 1.90
CA LEU A 97 1.79 -1.82 0.62
C LEU A 97 0.57 -2.25 -0.21
N LEU A 98 -0.51 -2.75 0.40
CA LEU A 98 -1.76 -3.06 -0.30
C LEU A 98 -2.41 -1.80 -0.86
N HIS A 99 -2.36 -0.68 -0.14
CA HIS A 99 -2.75 0.62 -0.70
C HIS A 99 -1.94 0.95 -1.95
N ALA A 100 -0.60 0.85 -1.90
CA ALA A 100 0.26 1.07 -3.05
C ALA A 100 -0.03 0.14 -4.24
N LEU A 101 -0.57 -1.06 -3.98
CA LEU A 101 -1.01 -2.02 -5.01
C LEU A 101 -2.40 -1.72 -5.57
N GLY A 102 -3.15 -0.82 -4.95
CA GLY A 102 -4.45 -0.36 -5.43
C GLY A 102 -5.64 -0.80 -4.60
N PHE A 103 -5.44 -1.38 -3.42
CA PHE A 103 -6.54 -1.67 -2.51
C PHE A 103 -6.95 -0.42 -1.75
N ILE A 104 -8.26 -0.26 -1.56
CA ILE A 104 -8.87 0.79 -0.75
C ILE A 104 -9.35 0.11 0.54
N HIS A 105 -9.64 0.88 1.57
CA HIS A 105 -10.26 0.31 2.77
C HIS A 105 -11.56 -0.42 2.43
N GLU A 106 -11.79 -1.59 3.03
CA GLU A 106 -12.88 -2.49 2.65
C GLU A 106 -14.25 -1.88 2.95
N GLN A 107 -14.37 -1.07 4.00
CA GLN A 107 -15.59 -0.32 4.29
C GLN A 107 -15.90 0.78 3.26
N ASN A 108 -15.10 0.97 2.21
CA ASN A 108 -15.42 1.87 1.10
C ASN A 108 -15.98 1.14 -0.13
N ARG A 109 -16.22 -0.17 -0.04
CA ARG A 109 -16.87 -0.90 -1.14
C ARG A 109 -18.24 -0.32 -1.46
N SER A 110 -18.63 -0.44 -2.73
CA SER A 110 -19.93 0.05 -3.21
C SER A 110 -21.12 -0.69 -2.61
N ASP A 111 -20.91 -1.92 -2.13
CA ASP A 111 -21.91 -2.78 -1.50
C ASP A 111 -21.80 -2.79 0.03
N ARG A 112 -20.99 -1.90 0.64
CA ARG A 112 -20.76 -1.95 2.10
C ARG A 112 -22.04 -1.83 2.92
N ASP A 113 -23.04 -1.09 2.43
CA ASP A 113 -24.26 -0.76 3.18
C ASP A 113 -25.18 -2.01 3.28
N ASP A 114 -24.87 -3.09 2.54
CA ASP A 114 -25.49 -4.41 2.73
C ASP A 114 -24.90 -5.19 3.93
N TYR A 115 -23.75 -4.76 4.46
CA TYR A 115 -22.99 -5.46 5.50
C TYR A 115 -22.68 -4.61 6.74
N LEU A 116 -22.71 -3.28 6.62
CA LEU A 116 -22.28 -2.34 7.66
C LEU A 116 -23.32 -1.23 7.83
N ASP A 117 -23.64 -0.94 9.09
CA ASP A 117 -24.34 0.29 9.48
C ASP A 117 -23.30 1.31 9.99
N ILE A 118 -23.15 2.43 9.28
CA ILE A 118 -22.24 3.51 9.68
C ILE A 118 -22.99 4.49 10.57
N HIS A 119 -22.62 4.53 11.85
CA HIS A 119 -23.09 5.53 12.82
C HIS A 119 -22.33 6.85 12.62
N TRP A 120 -22.75 7.63 11.62
CA TRP A 120 -22.12 8.90 11.24
C TRP A 120 -22.05 9.91 12.40
N GLU A 121 -22.99 9.85 13.33
CA GLU A 121 -23.04 10.68 14.54
C GLU A 121 -21.87 10.45 15.51
N ASN A 122 -21.16 9.33 15.39
CA ASN A 122 -20.03 8.97 16.23
C ASN A 122 -18.66 9.26 15.58
N ILE A 123 -18.64 9.87 14.39
CA ILE A 123 -17.40 10.20 13.67
C ILE A 123 -16.96 11.62 14.06
N GLU A 124 -15.71 11.75 14.52
CA GLU A 124 -15.11 13.04 14.86
C GLU A 124 -14.89 13.91 13.60
N GLU A 125 -15.05 15.23 13.75
CA GLU A 125 -14.77 16.21 12.69
C GLU A 125 -13.28 16.36 12.37
#